data_AF-A0A1C0TSA2-F1
#
_entry.id   AF-A0A1C0TSA2-F1
#
_cell.length_a   1.000
_cell.length_b   1.000
_cell.length_c   1.000
_cell.angle_alpha   90.00
_cell.angle_beta   90.00
_cell.angle_gamma   90.00
#
_symmetry.space_group_name_H-M   'P 1'
#
loop_
_entity.id
_entity.type
_entity.pdbx_description
1 polymer ?
#
loop_
_entity_poly.entity_id
_entity_poly.type
_entity_poly.pdbx_seq_one_letter_code
_entity_poly.pdbx_strand_id
1 'polypeptide(L)'
;MVVFSALLYLFFDGRQFWLEEVKPYLSQQANTASKPDSQTDSSYTKVQSRTPQKQADQYTHQARGDHQHALRRFGRCQPHVGERVKYRVEQGIYTWVDSNGVTNYSDQKPARGAKTYQPRSSRVLDYFDLEISGQTISNQFKNTLSSRLNAIFRGYTGIVGLKAMRKVTLRIQVLPSRGLYERTVKAYGGEPSGTAGVYFGTKNTAFVEQTSYEATMQTAIHEAVHAINQAVIGFSPRWLNEGLAEYFETVEVSMQVGEVKPNNHIAKSGYIKGQVLRPSQLIGAEDTWQSSDPATLYRSSWAFVHFLMSSSHGKQSLKALMLQEQKEPCSSLDYANVKRVLNGSYPNMQSAYAMFLNAQAKPQRL
;
A
#
# COMPACT_ATOMS: atom_id res chain seq x y z
N MET A 1 -29.57 -11.08 0.83
CA MET A 1 -28.53 -10.44 -0.03
C MET A 1 -28.82 -8.94 -0.20
N VAL A 2 -28.74 -8.14 0.85
CA VAL A 2 -29.07 -6.68 0.79
C VAL A 2 -27.86 -5.80 1.12
N VAL A 3 -26.87 -6.35 1.85
CA VAL A 3 -25.68 -5.61 2.31
C VAL A 3 -24.70 -5.28 1.16
N PHE A 4 -24.65 -6.09 0.10
CA PHE A 4 -23.76 -5.84 -1.05
C PHE A 4 -24.19 -4.64 -1.90
N SER A 5 -25.49 -4.34 -1.97
CA SER A 5 -26.06 -3.29 -2.82
C SER A 5 -25.79 -1.87 -2.26
N ALA A 6 -25.88 -1.69 -0.94
CA ALA A 6 -25.58 -0.42 -0.30
C ALA A 6 -24.07 -0.09 -0.37
N LEU A 7 -23.20 -1.09 -0.22
CA LEU A 7 -21.74 -0.90 -0.28
C LEU A 7 -21.25 -0.46 -1.67
N LEU A 8 -21.90 -0.93 -2.75
CA LEU A 8 -21.63 -0.46 -4.11
C LEU A 8 -22.07 1.00 -4.31
N TYR A 9 -23.27 1.39 -3.88
CA TYR A 9 -23.71 2.80 -3.93
C TYR A 9 -22.72 3.74 -3.26
N LEU A 10 -22.24 3.35 -2.07
CA LEU A 10 -21.29 4.13 -1.31
C LEU A 10 -19.94 4.23 -2.01
N PHE A 11 -19.46 3.14 -2.64
CA PHE A 11 -18.19 3.11 -3.38
C PHE A 11 -18.10 4.16 -4.48
N PHE A 12 -19.25 4.53 -5.09
CA PHE A 12 -19.30 5.48 -6.21
C PHE A 12 -19.68 6.91 -5.85
N ASP A 13 -20.18 7.18 -4.64
CA ASP A 13 -20.69 8.52 -4.25
C ASP A 13 -19.77 9.30 -3.29
N GLY A 14 -18.61 8.72 -2.90
CA GLY A 14 -17.49 9.45 -2.27
C GLY A 14 -17.79 10.17 -0.94
N ARG A 15 -18.84 9.77 -0.21
CA ARG A 15 -19.20 10.39 1.08
C ARG A 15 -18.29 9.89 2.20
N GLN A 16 -17.66 10.81 2.94
CA GLN A 16 -17.04 10.51 4.23
C GLN A 16 -18.14 10.29 5.28
N PHE A 17 -18.06 9.20 6.05
CA PHE A 17 -19.09 8.85 7.03
C PHE A 17 -18.84 9.43 8.43
N TRP A 18 -19.95 9.77 9.09
CA TRP A 18 -20.06 9.97 10.55
C TRP A 18 -20.89 8.81 11.13
N LEU A 19 -20.48 8.28 12.29
CA LEU A 19 -21.02 7.05 12.92
C LEU A 19 -22.50 7.10 13.35
N GLU A 20 -23.13 8.27 13.40
CA GLU A 20 -24.53 8.45 13.82
C GLU A 20 -25.55 7.96 12.76
N GLU A 21 -25.20 7.99 11.46
CA GLU A 21 -26.15 7.73 10.36
C GLU A 21 -26.41 6.23 10.08
N VAL A 22 -25.61 5.32 10.64
CA VAL A 22 -25.64 3.87 10.32
C VAL A 22 -26.39 3.04 11.38
N LYS A 23 -26.70 3.63 12.54
CA LYS A 23 -27.39 2.97 13.66
C LYS A 23 -28.69 2.22 13.28
N PRO A 24 -29.59 2.78 12.46
CA PRO A 24 -30.89 2.15 12.18
C PRO A 24 -30.76 0.82 11.41
N TYR A 25 -29.71 0.67 10.60
CA TYR A 25 -29.49 -0.49 9.73
C TYR A 25 -28.83 -1.67 10.47
N LEU A 26 -28.04 -1.39 11.51
CA LEU A 26 -27.42 -2.43 12.34
C LEU A 26 -28.39 -3.01 13.37
N SER A 27 -29.33 -2.21 13.87
CA SER A 27 -30.32 -2.65 14.86
C SER A 27 -31.36 -3.64 14.31
N GLN A 28 -31.61 -3.66 13.00
CA GLN A 28 -32.58 -4.58 12.40
C GLN A 28 -32.08 -6.03 12.29
N GLN A 29 -30.75 -6.27 12.35
CA GLN A 29 -30.18 -7.62 12.27
C GLN A 29 -30.10 -8.36 13.62
N ALA A 30 -30.31 -7.67 14.74
CA ALA A 30 -30.20 -8.27 16.08
C ALA A 30 -31.47 -9.01 16.55
N ASN A 31 -32.62 -8.85 15.87
CA ASN A 31 -33.91 -9.39 16.34
C ASN A 31 -34.35 -10.72 15.70
N THR A 32 -33.47 -11.41 14.97
CA THR A 32 -33.75 -12.75 14.45
C THR A 32 -32.61 -13.71 14.77
N ALA A 33 -32.50 -14.09 16.04
CA ALA A 33 -31.75 -15.28 16.45
C ALA A 33 -32.62 -16.07 17.45
N SER A 34 -33.26 -17.11 16.92
CA SER A 34 -33.98 -18.14 17.66
C SER A 34 -33.05 -18.94 18.57
N LYS A 35 -33.45 -19.10 19.84
CA LYS A 35 -32.82 -19.96 20.85
C LYS A 35 -32.71 -21.43 20.38
N PRO A 36 -31.67 -22.15 20.84
CA PRO A 36 -31.80 -23.56 21.14
C PRO A 36 -31.58 -23.87 22.63
N ASP A 37 -32.33 -24.86 23.07
CA ASP A 37 -32.48 -25.38 24.44
C ASP A 37 -31.19 -25.89 25.08
N SER A 38 -31.15 -25.70 26.39
CA SER A 38 -30.23 -26.32 27.34
C SER A 38 -30.76 -27.70 27.79
N GLN A 39 -29.94 -28.74 27.66
CA GLN A 39 -29.69 -29.78 28.69
C GLN A 39 -28.91 -30.95 28.07
N THR A 40 -27.71 -31.23 28.58
CA THR A 40 -27.32 -32.56 29.09
C THR A 40 -25.91 -32.54 29.67
N ASP A 41 -25.79 -33.19 30.82
CA ASP A 41 -24.63 -33.32 31.72
C ASP A 41 -23.55 -34.31 31.27
N SER A 42 -22.39 -34.16 31.92
CA SER A 42 -21.38 -35.20 32.25
C SER A 42 -20.49 -35.71 31.10
N SER A 43 -19.22 -36.11 31.26
CA SER A 43 -18.17 -35.97 32.27
C SER A 43 -16.94 -36.76 31.74
N TYR A 44 -15.71 -36.38 32.14
CA TYR A 44 -14.42 -37.08 31.92
C TYR A 44 -13.94 -37.18 30.45
N THR A 45 -12.67 -37.05 30.05
CA THR A 45 -11.41 -37.47 30.66
C THR A 45 -10.24 -36.68 30.04
N LYS A 46 -9.25 -36.38 30.87
CA LYS A 46 -7.97 -35.76 30.53
C LYS A 46 -7.15 -36.73 29.67
N VAL A 47 -6.99 -36.46 28.37
CA VAL A 47 -6.05 -37.16 27.49
C VAL A 47 -4.94 -36.21 27.08
N GLN A 48 -3.75 -36.47 27.62
CA GLN A 48 -2.49 -35.89 27.16
C GLN A 48 -2.30 -36.21 25.67
N SER A 49 -2.41 -35.20 24.82
CA SER A 49 -1.94 -35.25 23.45
C SER A 49 -0.70 -34.36 23.34
N ARG A 50 0.42 -35.00 23.00
CA ARG A 50 1.73 -34.38 22.80
C ARG A 50 1.59 -33.22 21.80
N THR A 51 1.96 -32.03 22.25
CA THR A 51 2.07 -30.83 21.41
C THR A 51 3.10 -31.08 20.31
N PRO A 52 2.76 -31.04 19.02
CA PRO A 52 3.76 -30.88 17.97
C PRO A 52 4.33 -29.48 18.14
N GLN A 53 5.63 -29.44 18.42
CA GLN A 53 6.44 -28.23 18.50
C GLN A 53 6.20 -27.41 17.23
N LYS A 54 5.43 -26.32 17.34
CA LYS A 54 5.34 -25.30 16.29
C LYS A 54 6.75 -24.74 16.13
N GLN A 55 7.46 -25.20 15.11
CA GLN A 55 8.58 -24.45 14.54
C GLN A 55 7.98 -23.09 14.14
N ALA A 56 8.26 -22.08 14.95
CA ALA A 56 8.13 -20.72 14.52
C ALA A 56 9.14 -20.55 13.39
N ASP A 57 8.65 -20.36 12.16
CA ASP A 57 9.48 -19.96 11.04
C ASP A 57 10.15 -18.63 11.39
N GLN A 58 11.35 -18.74 11.96
CA GLN A 58 12.26 -17.62 12.18
C GLN A 58 12.73 -17.17 10.80
N TYR A 59 12.08 -16.12 10.29
CA TYR A 59 12.60 -15.34 9.17
C TYR A 59 13.98 -14.79 9.56
N THR A 60 15.03 -15.48 9.12
CA THR A 60 16.42 -15.07 9.27
C THR A 60 16.76 -14.02 8.22
N HIS A 61 17.14 -12.83 8.71
CA HIS A 61 17.59 -11.69 7.93
C HIS A 61 18.82 -12.01 7.08
N GLN A 62 18.70 -12.02 5.75
CA GLN A 62 19.85 -11.89 4.84
C GLN A 62 19.48 -11.07 3.59
N ALA A 63 20.25 -10.01 3.37
CA ALA A 63 20.37 -9.12 2.21
C ALA A 63 19.10 -8.89 1.36
N ARG A 64 18.30 -7.87 1.71
CA ARG A 64 17.33 -7.30 0.76
C ARG A 64 18.10 -6.67 -0.40
N GLY A 65 17.87 -7.16 -1.62
CA GLY A 65 18.43 -6.62 -2.85
C GLY A 65 18.19 -5.12 -3.00
N ASP A 66 19.11 -4.44 -3.66
CA ASP A 66 19.06 -2.99 -3.87
C ASP A 66 18.04 -2.64 -4.97
N HIS A 67 16.76 -2.50 -4.61
CA HIS A 67 15.67 -2.15 -5.55
C HIS A 67 15.96 -0.85 -6.30
N GLN A 68 16.63 0.11 -5.64
CA GLN A 68 17.03 1.35 -6.28
C GLN A 68 18.18 1.19 -7.29
N HIS A 69 19.13 0.29 -7.07
CA HIS A 69 20.10 -0.06 -8.11
C HIS A 69 19.40 -0.73 -9.29
N ALA A 70 18.39 -1.58 -9.07
CA ALA A 70 17.58 -2.09 -10.17
C ALA A 70 16.82 -0.97 -10.90
N LEU A 71 16.27 0.02 -10.18
CA LEU A 71 15.62 1.21 -10.76
C LEU A 71 16.58 2.16 -11.47
N ARG A 72 17.83 2.32 -11.03
CA ARG A 72 18.80 3.22 -11.67
C ARG A 72 19.54 2.53 -12.82
N ARG A 73 19.89 1.26 -12.67
CA ARG A 73 20.55 0.44 -13.69
C ARG A 73 19.57 0.02 -14.80
N PHE A 74 18.35 -0.29 -14.40
CA PHE A 74 17.30 -0.76 -15.30
C PHE A 74 16.06 0.11 -15.23
N GLY A 75 16.13 1.41 -14.91
CA GLY A 75 15.02 2.34 -15.15
C GLY A 75 15.39 3.23 -16.33
N ARG A 76 14.52 3.30 -17.33
CA ARG A 76 14.64 4.39 -18.30
C ARG A 76 14.10 5.61 -17.59
N CYS A 77 14.95 6.60 -17.31
CA CYS A 77 14.37 7.91 -17.08
C CYS A 77 13.79 8.40 -18.41
N GLN A 78 12.49 8.60 -18.44
CA GLN A 78 11.84 9.35 -19.50
C GLN A 78 11.26 10.61 -18.86
N PRO A 79 11.42 11.79 -19.47
CA PRO A 79 10.79 13.01 -18.97
C PRO A 79 9.27 12.77 -18.91
N HIS A 80 8.74 12.72 -17.69
CA HIS A 80 7.35 12.42 -17.34
C HIS A 80 6.80 11.11 -17.94
N VAL A 81 7.10 9.98 -17.27
CA VAL A 81 6.37 8.74 -17.54
C VAL A 81 4.91 8.89 -17.09
N GLY A 82 3.98 8.77 -18.04
CA GLY A 82 2.55 8.68 -17.76
C GLY A 82 1.75 9.95 -18.05
N GLU A 83 0.47 9.76 -18.41
CA GLU A 83 -0.46 10.86 -18.62
C GLU A 83 -0.83 11.55 -17.30
N ARG A 84 -1.35 12.77 -17.37
CA ARG A 84 -2.00 13.39 -16.21
C ARG A 84 -3.20 12.53 -15.79
N VAL A 85 -3.44 12.42 -14.48
CA VAL A 85 -4.64 11.74 -13.97
C VAL A 85 -5.88 12.48 -14.47
N LYS A 86 -6.76 11.75 -15.13
CA LYS A 86 -8.05 12.23 -15.64
C LYS A 86 -9.17 11.62 -14.81
N TYR A 87 -10.37 12.15 -14.98
CA TYR A 87 -11.56 11.48 -14.48
C TYR A 87 -12.00 10.42 -15.50
N ARG A 88 -12.23 9.18 -15.04
CA ARG A 88 -12.95 8.16 -15.81
C ARG A 88 -14.42 8.20 -15.46
N VAL A 89 -15.25 7.98 -16.48
CA VAL A 89 -16.67 7.69 -16.31
C VAL A 89 -16.77 6.17 -16.16
N GLU A 90 -17.18 5.70 -14.99
CA GLU A 90 -17.50 4.28 -14.83
C GLU A 90 -18.76 3.96 -15.65
N GLN A 91 -18.58 3.16 -16.69
CA GLN A 91 -19.68 2.58 -17.47
C GLN A 91 -19.82 1.11 -17.07
N GLY A 92 -21.06 0.59 -17.06
CA GLY A 92 -21.31 -0.84 -16.83
C GLY A 92 -21.78 -1.23 -15.44
N ILE A 93 -22.08 -0.25 -14.57
CA ILE A 93 -22.85 -0.52 -13.35
C ILE A 93 -24.32 -0.39 -13.70
N TYR A 94 -25.10 -1.41 -13.36
CA TYR A 94 -26.53 -1.49 -13.56
C TYR A 94 -27.22 -1.37 -12.22
N THR A 95 -28.32 -0.61 -12.18
CA THR A 95 -29.17 -0.48 -11.00
C THR A 95 -30.63 -0.79 -11.34
N TRP A 96 -31.32 -1.44 -10.40
CA TRP A 96 -32.75 -1.73 -10.49
C TRP A 96 -33.38 -1.73 -9.10
N VAL A 97 -34.68 -1.52 -9.05
CA VAL A 97 -35.47 -1.72 -7.82
C VAL A 97 -36.13 -3.08 -7.92
N ASP A 98 -35.95 -3.95 -6.93
CA ASP A 98 -36.61 -5.25 -6.91
C ASP A 98 -38.08 -5.15 -6.44
N SER A 99 -38.79 -6.28 -6.44
CA SER A 99 -40.20 -6.35 -6.05
C SER A 99 -40.48 -5.91 -4.61
N ASN A 100 -39.45 -5.85 -3.76
CA ASN A 100 -39.55 -5.42 -2.37
C ASN A 100 -39.20 -3.93 -2.21
N GLY A 101 -39.02 -3.19 -3.31
CA GLY A 101 -38.63 -1.78 -3.28
C GLY A 101 -37.15 -1.54 -2.98
N VAL A 102 -36.31 -2.59 -2.98
CA VAL A 102 -34.88 -2.46 -2.66
C VAL A 102 -34.10 -2.12 -3.92
N THR A 103 -33.28 -1.06 -3.84
CA THR A 103 -32.36 -0.69 -4.92
C THR A 103 -31.13 -1.57 -4.91
N ASN A 104 -30.88 -2.25 -6.03
CA ASN A 104 -29.79 -3.17 -6.26
C ASN A 104 -28.78 -2.60 -7.26
N TYR A 105 -27.53 -3.07 -7.21
CA TYR A 105 -26.44 -2.67 -8.10
C TYR A 105 -25.63 -3.89 -8.56
N SER A 106 -25.19 -3.93 -9.82
CA SER A 106 -24.33 -4.99 -10.36
C SER A 106 -23.44 -4.46 -11.49
N ASP A 107 -22.24 -5.01 -11.62
CA ASP A 107 -21.34 -4.84 -12.76
C ASP A 107 -21.70 -5.73 -13.97
N GLN A 108 -22.64 -6.66 -13.79
CA GLN A 108 -23.22 -7.47 -14.86
C GLN A 108 -24.66 -7.05 -15.15
N LYS A 109 -25.02 -6.99 -16.43
CA LYS A 109 -26.36 -6.58 -16.86
C LYS A 109 -27.38 -7.65 -16.42
N PRO A 110 -28.32 -7.34 -15.51
CA PRO A 110 -29.37 -8.26 -15.11
C PRO A 110 -30.32 -8.55 -16.28
N ALA A 111 -31.00 -9.70 -16.21
CA ALA A 111 -31.87 -10.17 -17.30
C ALA A 111 -33.00 -9.19 -17.65
N ARG A 112 -33.54 -8.41 -16.69
CA ARG A 112 -34.60 -7.40 -16.95
C ARG A 112 -34.54 -6.22 -15.98
N GLY A 113 -35.03 -5.06 -16.43
CA GLY A 113 -35.41 -3.91 -15.60
C GLY A 113 -34.28 -3.01 -15.11
N ALA A 114 -33.02 -3.34 -15.39
CA ALA A 114 -31.89 -2.54 -14.92
C ALA A 114 -31.55 -1.38 -15.85
N LYS A 115 -31.33 -0.22 -15.25
CA LYS A 115 -30.81 0.97 -15.93
C LYS A 115 -29.31 1.06 -15.69
N THR A 116 -28.58 1.64 -16.63
CA THR A 116 -27.19 2.00 -16.38
C THR A 116 -27.15 3.05 -15.27
N TYR A 117 -26.49 2.72 -14.17
CA TYR A 117 -26.24 3.65 -13.08
C TYR A 117 -25.18 4.65 -13.53
N GLN A 118 -25.55 5.92 -13.58
CA GLN A 118 -24.64 7.03 -13.69
C GLN A 118 -24.57 7.72 -12.32
N PRO A 119 -23.48 7.58 -11.57
CA PRO A 119 -23.32 8.31 -10.31
C PRO A 119 -23.49 9.81 -10.55
N ARG A 120 -24.17 10.53 -9.64
CA ARG A 120 -24.28 12.02 -9.72
C ARG A 120 -22.90 12.70 -9.69
N SER A 121 -21.89 12.01 -9.14
CA SER A 121 -20.48 12.37 -9.09
C SER A 121 -19.61 11.33 -9.84
N SER A 122 -19.98 10.94 -11.07
CA SER A 122 -19.32 9.87 -11.86
C SER A 122 -17.87 10.14 -12.31
N ARG A 123 -17.15 11.01 -11.60
CA ARG A 123 -15.77 11.39 -11.86
C ARG A 123 -14.86 10.64 -10.90
N VAL A 124 -14.68 9.34 -11.12
CA VAL A 124 -13.65 8.56 -10.41
C VAL A 124 -12.30 8.93 -11.02
N LEU A 125 -11.28 9.14 -10.19
CA LEU A 125 -9.93 9.44 -10.69
C LEU A 125 -9.31 8.19 -11.28
N ASP A 126 -8.88 8.28 -12.54
CA ASP A 126 -8.24 7.19 -13.27
C ASP A 126 -6.73 7.16 -12.97
N TYR A 127 -6.41 6.67 -11.78
CA TYR A 127 -5.04 6.70 -11.25
C TYR A 127 -4.12 5.66 -11.89
N PHE A 128 -4.64 4.49 -12.26
CA PHE A 128 -3.79 3.40 -12.75
C PHE A 128 -4.55 2.38 -13.58
N ASP A 129 -3.81 1.68 -14.44
CA ASP A 129 -4.21 0.41 -15.02
C ASP A 129 -3.46 -0.71 -14.29
N LEU A 130 -4.15 -1.78 -13.88
CA LEU A 130 -3.54 -2.90 -13.15
C LEU A 130 -3.54 -4.16 -14.01
N GLU A 131 -2.34 -4.59 -14.42
CA GLU A 131 -2.10 -5.86 -15.10
C GLU A 131 -1.44 -6.84 -14.12
N ILE A 132 -2.26 -7.65 -13.43
CA ILE A 132 -1.76 -8.67 -12.50
C ILE A 132 -2.04 -10.09 -12.99
N SER A 133 -0.99 -10.91 -13.02
CA SER A 133 -1.04 -12.32 -13.42
C SER A 133 -0.36 -13.24 -12.41
N GLY A 134 -0.75 -14.52 -12.43
CA GLY A 134 -0.21 -15.58 -11.56
C GLY A 134 -1.19 -16.76 -11.48
N GLN A 135 -0.67 -17.98 -11.36
CA GLN A 135 -1.49 -19.21 -11.47
C GLN A 135 -2.64 -19.29 -10.47
N THR A 136 -2.48 -18.69 -9.29
CA THR A 136 -3.45 -18.81 -8.18
C THR A 136 -4.08 -17.47 -7.79
N ILE A 137 -3.87 -16.42 -8.58
CA ILE A 137 -4.37 -15.07 -8.26
C ILE A 137 -5.88 -15.02 -8.47
N SER A 138 -6.62 -15.05 -7.36
CA SER A 138 -8.07 -14.96 -7.33
C SER A 138 -8.57 -13.54 -7.62
N ASN A 139 -9.83 -13.41 -8.06
CA ASN A 139 -10.49 -12.11 -8.23
C ASN A 139 -10.53 -11.31 -6.92
N GLN A 140 -10.66 -11.98 -5.77
CA GLN A 140 -10.60 -11.33 -4.46
C GLN A 140 -9.24 -10.67 -4.21
N PHE A 141 -8.14 -11.34 -4.54
CA PHE A 141 -6.80 -10.75 -4.43
C PHE A 141 -6.69 -9.50 -5.32
N LYS A 142 -7.09 -9.60 -6.59
CA LYS A 142 -7.05 -8.46 -7.54
C LYS A 142 -7.88 -7.27 -7.04
N ASN A 143 -9.10 -7.51 -6.57
CA ASN A 143 -9.99 -6.47 -6.08
C ASN A 143 -9.45 -5.83 -4.79
N THR A 144 -8.90 -6.65 -3.88
CA THR A 144 -8.28 -6.16 -2.64
C THR A 144 -7.06 -5.29 -2.95
N LEU A 145 -6.18 -5.76 -3.84
CA LEU A 145 -5.02 -5.01 -4.28
C LEU A 145 -5.42 -3.69 -4.94
N SER A 146 -6.37 -3.71 -5.88
CA SER A 146 -6.87 -2.51 -6.55
C SER A 146 -7.46 -1.49 -5.56
N SER A 147 -8.23 -1.94 -4.56
CA SER A 147 -8.79 -1.07 -3.52
C SER A 147 -7.69 -0.41 -2.67
N ARG A 148 -6.68 -1.19 -2.26
CA ARG A 148 -5.51 -0.70 -1.51
C ARG A 148 -4.67 0.27 -2.31
N LEU A 149 -4.39 -0.02 -3.59
CA LEU A 149 -3.68 0.88 -4.50
C LEU A 149 -4.44 2.20 -4.68
N ASN A 150 -5.77 2.16 -4.85
CA ASN A 150 -6.57 3.38 -4.90
C ASN A 150 -6.45 4.23 -3.63
N ALA A 151 -6.38 3.62 -2.45
CA ALA A 151 -6.14 4.33 -1.20
C ALA A 151 -4.74 4.96 -1.16
N ILE A 152 -3.71 4.25 -1.65
CA ILE A 152 -2.35 4.77 -1.77
C ILE A 152 -2.32 5.99 -2.70
N PHE A 153 -2.93 5.91 -3.89
CA PHE A 153 -3.01 7.04 -4.81
C PHE A 153 -3.73 8.26 -4.21
N ARG A 154 -4.78 8.05 -3.39
CA ARG A 154 -5.40 9.12 -2.61
C ARG A 154 -4.43 9.72 -1.60
N GLY A 155 -3.66 8.88 -0.89
CA GLY A 155 -2.60 9.32 0.02
C GLY A 155 -1.54 10.19 -0.66
N TYR A 156 -1.00 9.76 -1.81
CA TYR A 156 -0.08 10.58 -2.62
C TYR A 156 -0.74 11.90 -3.05
N THR A 157 -1.98 11.84 -3.52
CA THR A 157 -2.75 13.03 -3.93
C THR A 157 -2.94 14.00 -2.76
N GLY A 158 -3.15 13.51 -1.53
CA GLY A 158 -3.22 14.33 -0.33
C GLY A 158 -1.90 15.03 0.01
N ILE A 159 -0.76 14.48 -0.41
CA ILE A 159 0.57 15.07 -0.22
C ILE A 159 0.87 16.08 -1.34
N VAL A 160 0.98 15.61 -2.59
CA VAL A 160 1.49 16.42 -3.72
C VAL A 160 0.40 17.18 -4.47
N GLY A 161 -0.86 16.81 -4.29
CA GLY A 161 -2.01 17.36 -5.02
C GLY A 161 -2.20 16.72 -6.39
N LEU A 162 -3.45 16.70 -6.87
CA LEU A 162 -3.84 15.99 -8.09
C LEU A 162 -3.07 16.44 -9.35
N LYS A 163 -2.70 17.73 -9.44
CA LYS A 163 -1.95 18.27 -10.60
C LYS A 163 -0.55 17.66 -10.74
N ALA A 164 0.05 17.22 -9.63
CA ALA A 164 1.37 16.61 -9.57
C ALA A 164 1.35 15.09 -9.80
N MET A 165 0.17 14.47 -9.83
CA MET A 165 0.01 13.03 -10.05
C MET A 165 0.17 12.65 -11.52
N ARG A 166 0.50 11.39 -11.77
CA ARG A 166 0.53 10.74 -13.09
C ARG A 166 -0.28 9.44 -13.04
N LYS A 167 -0.92 9.10 -14.16
CA LYS A 167 -1.53 7.78 -14.34
C LYS A 167 -0.41 6.74 -14.50
N VAL A 168 -0.53 5.61 -13.82
CA VAL A 168 0.51 4.57 -13.80
C VAL A 168 -0.03 3.25 -14.33
N THR A 169 0.70 2.58 -15.22
CA THR A 169 0.41 1.18 -15.54
C THR A 169 1.20 0.30 -14.58
N LEU A 170 0.52 -0.51 -13.78
CA LEU A 170 1.13 -1.40 -12.80
C LEU A 170 1.11 -2.83 -13.33
N ARG A 171 2.26 -3.39 -13.70
CA ARG A 171 2.37 -4.80 -14.11
C ARG A 171 3.02 -5.63 -13.03
N ILE A 172 2.30 -6.64 -12.56
CA ILE A 172 2.74 -7.50 -11.46
C ILE A 172 2.57 -8.96 -11.90
N GLN A 173 3.65 -9.72 -11.87
CA GLN A 173 3.63 -11.16 -12.11
C GLN A 173 3.96 -11.89 -10.80
N VAL A 174 2.96 -12.58 -10.26
CA VAL A 174 3.10 -13.41 -9.06
C VAL A 174 3.53 -14.81 -9.47
N LEU A 175 4.68 -15.24 -8.96
CA LEU A 175 5.36 -16.48 -9.33
C LEU A 175 5.12 -17.54 -8.23
N PRO A 176 4.59 -18.72 -8.57
CA PRO A 176 4.08 -19.70 -7.60
C PRO A 176 5.13 -20.37 -6.71
N SER A 177 6.42 -20.17 -6.95
CA SER A 177 7.48 -20.78 -6.13
C SER A 177 8.76 -19.96 -6.13
N ARG A 178 9.53 -20.09 -5.04
CA ARG A 178 10.86 -19.50 -4.88
C ARG A 178 11.78 -19.76 -6.07
N GLY A 179 11.86 -21.01 -6.52
CA GLY A 179 12.75 -21.39 -7.62
C GLY A 179 12.37 -20.74 -8.95
N LEU A 180 11.07 -20.56 -9.24
CA LEU A 180 10.65 -19.86 -10.45
C LEU A 180 10.87 -18.34 -10.32
N TYR A 181 10.64 -17.78 -9.13
CA TYR A 181 10.97 -16.39 -8.81
C TYR A 181 12.44 -16.09 -9.07
N GLU A 182 13.34 -16.86 -8.46
CA GLU A 182 14.78 -16.63 -8.59
C GLU A 182 15.27 -16.74 -10.04
N ARG A 183 14.82 -17.76 -10.78
CA ARG A 183 15.17 -17.92 -12.20
C ARG A 183 14.68 -16.74 -13.04
N THR A 184 13.45 -16.28 -12.80
CA THR A 184 12.85 -15.18 -13.57
C THR A 184 13.58 -13.87 -13.30
N VAL A 185 13.83 -13.55 -12.03
CA VAL A 185 14.58 -12.33 -11.64
C VAL A 185 16.00 -12.35 -12.20
N LYS A 186 16.71 -13.48 -12.12
CA LYS A 186 18.05 -13.63 -12.73
C LYS A 186 18.03 -13.45 -14.24
N ALA A 187 17.05 -14.03 -14.93
CA ALA A 187 16.87 -13.86 -16.38
C ALA A 187 16.57 -12.40 -16.78
N TYR A 188 16.02 -11.62 -15.84
CA TYR A 188 15.79 -10.18 -16.02
C TYR A 188 16.99 -9.31 -15.60
N GLY A 189 18.08 -9.92 -15.11
CA GLY A 189 19.31 -9.24 -14.69
C GLY A 189 19.31 -8.73 -13.25
N GLY A 190 18.34 -9.14 -12.43
CA GLY A 190 18.26 -8.79 -11.01
C GLY A 190 18.92 -9.81 -10.09
N GLU A 191 19.05 -9.44 -8.81
CA GLU A 191 19.53 -10.31 -7.73
C GLU A 191 18.33 -10.75 -6.86
N PRO A 192 17.91 -12.02 -6.91
CA PRO A 192 16.74 -12.46 -6.15
C PRO A 192 17.02 -12.82 -4.69
N SER A 193 18.30 -12.90 -4.28
CA SER A 193 18.66 -13.31 -2.92
C SER A 193 18.04 -12.36 -1.89
N GLY A 194 17.38 -12.92 -0.88
CA GLY A 194 16.84 -12.16 0.26
C GLY A 194 15.65 -11.23 -0.02
N THR A 195 15.04 -11.31 -1.21
CA THR A 195 13.85 -10.53 -1.58
C THR A 195 12.69 -11.43 -1.97
N ALA A 196 11.47 -11.04 -1.61
CA ALA A 196 10.23 -11.68 -2.07
C ALA A 196 9.63 -10.96 -3.28
N GLY A 197 10.16 -9.80 -3.67
CA GLY A 197 9.74 -9.06 -4.84
C GLY A 197 10.88 -8.22 -5.41
N VAL A 198 10.80 -7.91 -6.70
CA VAL A 198 11.65 -6.91 -7.36
C VAL A 198 10.87 -6.25 -8.51
N TYR A 199 10.84 -4.92 -8.51
CA TYR A 199 10.35 -4.09 -9.60
C TYR A 199 11.46 -3.66 -10.57
N PHE A 200 11.23 -3.89 -11.86
CA PHE A 200 12.14 -3.55 -12.96
C PHE A 200 11.59 -2.36 -13.77
N GLY A 201 12.08 -1.14 -13.50
CA GLY A 201 11.53 0.10 -14.07
C GLY A 201 11.59 0.25 -15.61
N THR A 202 12.54 -0.39 -16.29
CA THR A 202 12.74 -0.35 -17.76
C THR A 202 11.67 -1.14 -18.47
N LYS A 203 11.23 -2.23 -17.84
CA LYS A 203 10.21 -3.13 -18.34
C LYS A 203 8.85 -2.83 -17.74
N ASN A 204 8.82 -1.99 -16.71
CA ASN A 204 7.65 -1.65 -15.91
C ASN A 204 6.94 -2.93 -15.43
N THR A 205 7.71 -3.85 -14.82
CA THR A 205 7.22 -5.15 -14.36
C THR A 205 7.79 -5.46 -12.98
N ALA A 206 6.92 -5.79 -12.04
CA ALA A 206 7.28 -6.39 -10.77
C ALA A 206 7.13 -7.91 -10.83
N PHE A 207 8.12 -8.63 -10.31
CA PHE A 207 7.98 -10.05 -9.98
C PHE A 207 7.82 -10.20 -8.49
N VAL A 208 6.86 -11.02 -8.07
CA VAL A 208 6.56 -11.28 -6.67
C VAL A 208 6.54 -12.77 -6.43
N GLU A 209 7.28 -13.24 -5.44
CA GLU A 209 7.21 -14.60 -4.93
C GLU A 209 5.87 -14.82 -4.22
N GLN A 210 5.16 -15.86 -4.63
CA GLN A 210 3.95 -16.27 -3.93
C GLN A 210 4.31 -17.01 -2.64
N THR A 211 3.84 -16.47 -1.52
CA THR A 211 3.98 -17.09 -0.19
C THR A 211 2.59 -17.19 0.46
N SER A 212 2.37 -16.54 1.62
CA SER A 212 1.04 -16.40 2.20
C SER A 212 0.24 -15.31 1.48
N TYR A 213 -1.09 -15.32 1.62
CA TYR A 213 -1.95 -14.27 1.04
C TYR A 213 -1.52 -12.87 1.48
N GLU A 214 -1.26 -12.69 2.77
CA GLU A 214 -0.89 -11.40 3.34
C GLU A 214 0.51 -10.95 2.90
N ALA A 215 1.51 -11.82 2.96
CA ALA A 215 2.88 -11.49 2.56
C ALA A 215 2.98 -11.21 1.06
N THR A 216 2.25 -11.98 0.23
CA THR A 216 2.17 -11.74 -1.22
C THR A 216 1.48 -10.39 -1.52
N MET A 217 0.42 -10.05 -0.77
CA MET A 217 -0.28 -8.76 -0.91
C MET A 217 0.63 -7.58 -0.53
N GLN A 218 1.31 -7.66 0.63
CA GLN A 218 2.24 -6.62 1.08
C GLN A 218 3.37 -6.42 0.07
N THR A 219 3.99 -7.52 -0.40
CA THR A 219 5.06 -7.46 -1.40
C THR A 219 4.56 -6.88 -2.72
N ALA A 220 3.37 -7.27 -3.21
CA ALA A 220 2.80 -6.70 -4.42
C ALA A 220 2.52 -5.19 -4.29
N ILE A 221 2.11 -4.73 -3.11
CA ILE A 221 1.94 -3.30 -2.81
C ILE A 221 3.31 -2.60 -2.78
N HIS A 222 4.30 -3.17 -2.10
CA HIS A 222 5.66 -2.64 -2.02
C HIS A 222 6.23 -2.38 -3.42
N GLU A 223 6.21 -3.40 -4.29
CA GLU A 223 6.72 -3.27 -5.65
C GLU A 223 5.88 -2.32 -6.51
N ALA A 224 4.56 -2.25 -6.30
CA ALA A 224 3.70 -1.28 -6.97
C ALA A 224 4.04 0.16 -6.55
N VAL A 225 4.40 0.39 -5.28
CA VAL A 225 4.78 1.70 -4.79
C VAL A 225 6.08 2.18 -5.44
N HIS A 226 7.04 1.30 -5.74
CA HIS A 226 8.20 1.70 -6.55
C HIS A 226 7.81 2.20 -7.94
N ALA A 227 6.85 1.55 -8.60
CA ALA A 227 6.32 2.02 -9.89
C ALA A 227 5.60 3.37 -9.75
N ILE A 228 4.81 3.55 -8.68
CA ILE A 228 4.16 4.83 -8.36
C ILE A 228 5.21 5.92 -8.10
N ASN A 229 6.25 5.65 -7.32
CA ASN A 229 7.35 6.58 -7.05
C ASN A 229 8.03 7.00 -8.35
N GLN A 230 8.36 6.05 -9.23
CA GLN A 230 8.99 6.35 -10.51
C GLN A 230 8.11 7.25 -11.40
N ALA A 231 6.78 7.02 -11.44
CA ALA A 231 5.88 7.79 -12.28
C ALA A 231 5.50 9.16 -11.67
N VAL A 232 5.32 9.22 -10.36
CA VAL A 232 4.88 10.44 -9.66
C VAL A 232 6.05 11.33 -9.30
N ILE A 233 7.18 10.78 -8.85
CA ILE A 233 8.33 11.55 -8.35
C ILE A 233 9.44 11.59 -9.40
N GLY A 234 9.74 10.46 -10.04
CA GLY A 234 10.93 10.29 -10.87
C GLY A 234 12.04 9.57 -10.09
N PHE A 235 13.29 9.79 -10.47
CA PHE A 235 14.41 9.39 -9.62
C PHE A 235 14.38 10.19 -8.32
N SER A 236 14.56 9.50 -7.20
CA SER A 236 14.53 10.08 -5.86
C SER A 236 15.63 9.48 -4.98
N PRO A 237 15.89 10.03 -3.79
CA PRO A 237 16.80 9.41 -2.83
C PRO A 237 16.33 8.01 -2.42
N ARG A 238 17.26 7.09 -2.13
CA ARG A 238 16.95 5.69 -1.78
C ARG A 238 16.04 5.58 -0.58
N TRP A 239 16.36 6.32 0.47
CA TRP A 239 15.56 6.32 1.69
C TRP A 239 14.11 6.74 1.45
N LEU A 240 13.87 7.65 0.49
CA LEU A 240 12.51 8.12 0.20
C LEU A 240 11.74 7.04 -0.55
N ASN A 241 12.37 6.43 -1.55
CA ASN A 241 11.75 5.41 -2.39
C ASN A 241 11.39 4.15 -1.57
N GLU A 242 12.37 3.60 -0.84
CA GLU A 242 12.17 2.45 0.05
C GLU A 242 11.23 2.81 1.21
N GLY A 243 11.39 4.00 1.80
CA GLY A 243 10.57 4.42 2.93
C GLY A 243 9.09 4.55 2.57
N LEU A 244 8.77 5.03 1.37
CA LEU A 244 7.38 5.07 0.88
C LEU A 244 6.84 3.66 0.61
N ALA A 245 7.64 2.77 0.00
CA ALA A 245 7.25 1.38 -0.25
C ALA A 245 6.95 0.62 1.05
N GLU A 246 7.86 0.69 2.01
CA GLU A 246 7.71 0.11 3.35
C GLU A 246 6.55 0.74 4.14
N TYR A 247 6.30 2.04 3.97
CA TYR A 247 5.20 2.72 4.65
C TYR A 247 3.85 2.24 4.11
N PHE A 248 3.68 2.17 2.78
CA PHE A 248 2.39 1.86 2.18
C PHE A 248 2.07 0.36 2.09
N GLU A 249 3.04 -0.56 2.21
CA GLU A 249 2.80 -2.00 2.10
C GLU A 249 1.77 -2.54 3.10
N THR A 250 1.62 -1.87 4.25
CA THR A 250 0.70 -2.22 5.33
C THR A 250 -0.65 -1.53 5.24
N VAL A 251 -0.96 -0.87 4.11
CA VAL A 251 -2.25 -0.23 3.92
C VAL A 251 -3.39 -1.25 3.97
N GLU A 252 -4.40 -0.92 4.75
CA GLU A 252 -5.68 -1.60 4.77
C GLU A 252 -6.79 -0.63 4.38
N VAL A 253 -7.87 -1.17 3.82
CA VAL A 253 -9.04 -0.39 3.44
C VAL A 253 -10.26 -0.97 4.13
N SER A 254 -10.94 -0.15 4.93
CA SER A 254 -12.21 -0.48 5.55
C SER A 254 -13.20 0.65 5.26
N MET A 255 -14.36 0.30 4.69
CA MET A 255 -15.43 1.26 4.35
C MET A 255 -14.89 2.52 3.63
N GLN A 256 -13.96 2.32 2.68
CA GLN A 256 -13.27 3.34 1.86
C GLN A 256 -12.19 4.18 2.55
N VAL A 257 -12.04 4.07 3.87
CA VAL A 257 -10.94 4.70 4.59
C VAL A 257 -9.70 3.83 4.43
N GLY A 258 -8.66 4.43 3.84
CA GLY A 258 -7.32 3.84 3.82
C GLY A 258 -6.62 4.15 5.14
N GLU A 259 -6.07 3.13 5.78
CA GLU A 259 -5.27 3.28 6.98
C GLU A 259 -3.96 2.50 6.80
N VAL A 260 -2.84 3.15 7.08
CA VAL A 260 -1.53 2.53 7.15
C VAL A 260 -1.24 2.15 8.58
N LYS A 261 -1.03 0.86 8.83
CA LYS A 261 -0.67 0.35 10.16
C LYS A 261 0.85 0.32 10.34
N PRO A 262 1.36 0.43 11.57
CA PRO A 262 2.78 0.19 11.83
C PRO A 262 3.21 -1.18 11.30
N ASN A 263 4.33 -1.22 10.57
CA ASN A 263 4.82 -2.45 9.99
C ASN A 263 5.34 -3.39 11.08
N ASN A 264 4.73 -4.57 11.22
CA ASN A 264 5.08 -5.52 12.28
C ASN A 264 6.50 -6.11 12.15
N HIS A 265 7.12 -6.03 10.97
CA HIS A 265 8.53 -6.38 10.79
C HIS A 265 9.46 -5.30 11.35
N ILE A 266 9.02 -4.04 11.36
CA ILE A 266 9.81 -2.88 11.79
C ILE A 266 9.47 -2.46 13.23
N ALA A 267 8.21 -2.58 13.64
CA ALA A 267 7.69 -2.16 14.94
C ALA A 267 7.03 -3.33 15.67
N LYS A 268 7.14 -3.36 17.01
CA LYS A 268 6.41 -4.29 17.89
C LYS A 268 5.52 -3.47 18.81
N SER A 269 4.22 -3.73 18.82
CA SER A 269 3.27 -2.97 19.65
C SER A 269 3.39 -1.45 19.43
N GLY A 270 3.65 -1.02 18.19
CA GLY A 270 3.87 0.38 17.81
C GLY A 270 5.28 0.92 18.07
N TYR A 271 6.16 0.24 18.80
CA TYR A 271 7.52 0.71 19.04
C TYR A 271 8.50 0.17 17.99
N ILE A 272 9.33 1.04 17.43
CA ILE A 272 10.36 0.65 16.45
C ILE A 272 11.35 -0.32 17.10
N LYS A 273 11.61 -1.45 16.43
CA LYS A 273 12.54 -2.48 16.89
C LYS A 273 13.94 -2.19 16.40
N GLY A 274 14.96 -2.34 17.24
CA GLY A 274 16.35 -2.19 16.83
C GLY A 274 16.76 -0.73 16.54
N GLN A 275 17.97 -0.55 16.03
CA GLN A 275 18.51 0.78 15.78
C GLN A 275 17.98 1.37 14.47
N VAL A 276 17.84 2.70 14.45
CA VAL A 276 17.55 3.50 13.26
C VAL A 276 18.49 4.70 13.19
N LEU A 277 18.78 5.15 11.98
CA LEU A 277 19.63 6.30 11.71
C LEU A 277 18.90 7.61 11.99
N ARG A 278 19.66 8.64 12.39
CA ARG A 278 19.16 10.02 12.43
C ARG A 278 18.93 10.52 10.99
N PRO A 279 18.05 11.52 10.77
CA PRO A 279 17.70 11.97 9.42
C PRO A 279 18.92 12.35 8.57
N SER A 280 19.88 13.09 9.14
CA SER A 280 21.10 13.48 8.43
C SER A 280 22.00 12.29 8.06
N GLN A 281 22.05 11.24 8.88
CA GLN A 281 22.82 10.03 8.57
C GLN A 281 22.14 9.22 7.48
N LEU A 282 20.81 9.10 7.54
CA LEU A 282 20.02 8.40 6.53
C LEU A 282 20.10 9.07 5.16
N ILE A 283 19.95 10.40 5.11
CA ILE A 283 20.08 11.17 3.86
C ILE A 283 21.51 11.06 3.31
N GLY A 284 22.53 11.04 4.18
CA GLY A 284 23.94 10.88 3.79
C GLY A 284 24.35 9.46 3.41
N ALA A 285 23.52 8.44 3.68
CA ALA A 285 23.83 7.05 3.38
C ALA A 285 23.64 6.68 1.90
N GLU A 286 23.24 7.63 1.05
CA GLU A 286 23.01 7.42 -0.38
C GLU A 286 24.26 6.84 -1.07
N ASP A 287 25.45 7.38 -0.75
CA ASP A 287 26.73 6.96 -1.36
C ASP A 287 27.25 5.64 -0.79
N THR A 288 26.87 5.28 0.44
CA THR A 288 27.34 4.09 1.15
C THR A 288 26.27 3.01 1.28
N TRP A 289 25.17 3.13 0.53
CA TRP A 289 23.99 2.29 0.72
C TRP A 289 24.31 0.80 0.55
N GLN A 290 25.12 0.46 -0.47
CA GLN A 290 25.48 -0.93 -0.78
C GLN A 290 26.37 -1.59 0.28
N SER A 291 27.17 -0.80 0.99
CA SER A 291 28.08 -1.28 2.03
C SER A 291 27.47 -1.19 3.44
N SER A 292 26.29 -0.61 3.57
CA SER A 292 25.59 -0.43 4.85
C SER A 292 24.66 -1.62 5.13
N ASP A 293 24.31 -1.83 6.40
CA ASP A 293 23.33 -2.87 6.77
C ASP A 293 21.94 -2.56 6.15
N PRO A 294 21.43 -3.40 5.22
CA PRO A 294 20.15 -3.17 4.59
C PRO A 294 19.00 -3.16 5.59
N ALA A 295 19.04 -4.00 6.63
CA ALA A 295 17.95 -4.03 7.60
C ALA A 295 17.80 -2.69 8.34
N THR A 296 18.93 -2.07 8.72
CA THR A 296 18.94 -0.74 9.34
C THR A 296 18.51 0.35 8.37
N LEU A 297 18.94 0.33 7.10
CA LEU A 297 18.57 1.35 6.11
C LEU A 297 17.07 1.36 5.82
N TYR A 298 16.45 0.20 5.57
CA TYR A 298 15.02 0.11 5.24
C TYR A 298 14.17 0.47 6.46
N ARG A 299 14.56 -0.01 7.65
CA ARG A 299 13.89 0.36 8.90
C ARG A 299 13.95 1.88 9.16
N SER A 300 15.11 2.49 8.93
CA SER A 300 15.30 3.93 9.09
C SER A 300 14.49 4.72 8.07
N SER A 301 14.40 4.23 6.83
CA SER A 301 13.61 4.80 5.74
C SER A 301 12.13 4.81 6.08
N TRP A 302 11.58 3.66 6.53
CA TRP A 302 10.22 3.56 7.02
C TRP A 302 9.96 4.51 8.19
N ALA A 303 10.83 4.50 9.21
CA ALA A 303 10.65 5.31 10.41
C ALA A 303 10.59 6.79 10.07
N PHE A 304 11.45 7.23 9.15
CA PHE A 304 11.50 8.63 8.74
C PHE A 304 10.27 9.03 7.91
N VAL A 305 9.82 8.22 6.96
CA VAL A 305 8.59 8.49 6.19
C VAL A 305 7.36 8.47 7.12
N HIS A 306 7.24 7.49 8.02
CA HIS A 306 6.15 7.43 8.98
C HIS A 306 6.11 8.67 9.91
N PHE A 307 7.27 9.16 10.31
CA PHE A 307 7.39 10.42 11.05
C PHE A 307 6.93 11.62 10.22
N LEU A 308 7.40 11.75 8.97
CA LEU A 308 6.98 12.84 8.08
C LEU A 308 5.45 12.82 7.87
N MET A 309 4.86 11.63 7.73
CA MET A 309 3.43 11.45 7.57
C MET A 309 2.61 11.70 8.85
N SER A 310 3.25 11.76 10.02
CA SER A 310 2.57 11.90 11.32
C SER A 310 2.11 13.32 11.66
N SER A 311 2.55 14.33 10.92
CA SER A 311 2.26 15.74 11.22
C SER A 311 2.04 16.57 9.95
N SER A 312 1.32 17.70 10.09
CA SER A 312 1.12 18.64 8.98
C SER A 312 2.44 19.22 8.45
N HIS A 313 3.36 19.60 9.34
CA HIS A 313 4.70 20.07 8.97
C HIS A 313 5.51 19.00 8.25
N GLY A 314 5.51 17.77 8.75
CA GLY A 314 6.18 16.65 8.08
C GLY A 314 5.63 16.38 6.67
N LYS A 315 4.30 16.37 6.51
CA LYS A 315 3.64 16.21 5.19
C LYS A 315 3.99 17.37 4.25
N GLN A 316 4.10 18.60 4.76
CA GLN A 316 4.53 19.76 3.97
C GLN A 316 6.00 19.64 3.53
N SER A 317 6.92 19.21 4.41
CA SER A 317 8.31 18.92 4.04
C SER A 317 8.41 17.81 2.99
N LEU A 318 7.65 16.72 3.16
CA LEU A 318 7.61 15.61 2.21
C LEU A 318 7.07 16.07 0.85
N LYS A 319 5.99 16.85 0.84
CA LYS A 319 5.44 17.49 -0.36
C LYS A 319 6.49 18.35 -1.06
N ALA A 320 7.17 19.23 -0.32
CA ALA A 320 8.18 20.12 -0.89
C ALA A 320 9.33 19.34 -1.52
N LEU A 321 9.78 18.26 -0.88
CA LEU A 321 10.80 17.37 -1.42
C LEU A 321 10.32 16.68 -2.71
N MET A 322 9.17 16.02 -2.68
CA MET A 322 8.62 15.31 -3.84
C MET A 322 8.40 16.24 -5.03
N LEU A 323 7.85 17.44 -4.82
CA LEU A 323 7.66 18.44 -5.87
C LEU A 323 8.97 19.01 -6.42
N GLN A 324 10.04 19.02 -5.62
CA GLN A 324 11.35 19.45 -6.06
C GLN A 324 12.03 18.37 -6.91
N GLU A 325 11.96 17.09 -6.52
CA GLU A 325 12.44 15.95 -7.32
C GLU A 325 11.71 15.88 -8.68
N GLN A 326 10.40 16.15 -8.71
CA GLN A 326 9.59 16.17 -9.92
C GLN A 326 10.04 17.15 -11.01
N LYS A 327 10.83 18.17 -10.65
CA LYS A 327 11.32 19.18 -11.62
C LYS A 327 12.31 18.57 -12.60
N GLU A 328 13.14 17.66 -12.13
CA GLU A 328 14.20 17.01 -12.91
C GLU A 328 14.13 15.50 -12.71
N PRO A 329 13.11 14.81 -13.27
CA PRO A 329 12.76 13.42 -12.93
C PRO A 329 13.85 12.39 -13.27
N CYS A 330 14.89 12.80 -14.01
CA CYS A 330 16.06 11.98 -14.37
C CYS A 330 17.28 12.20 -13.48
N SER A 331 17.12 13.00 -12.43
CA SER A 331 18.13 13.24 -11.42
C SER A 331 17.50 13.06 -10.05
N SER A 332 18.33 12.89 -9.04
CA SER A 332 17.91 12.93 -7.64
C SER A 332 18.63 14.08 -6.97
N LEU A 333 17.96 14.78 -6.05
CA LEU A 333 18.63 15.81 -5.27
C LEU A 333 19.78 15.22 -4.44
N ASP A 334 20.86 15.98 -4.34
CA ASP A 334 21.98 15.65 -3.46
C ASP A 334 21.64 15.90 -1.97
N TYR A 335 22.55 15.46 -1.10
CA TYR A 335 22.46 15.61 0.36
C TYR A 335 22.11 17.03 0.82
N ALA A 336 22.80 18.04 0.28
CA ALA A 336 22.64 19.43 0.71
C ALA A 336 21.26 19.96 0.32
N ASN A 337 20.81 19.64 -0.89
CA ASN A 337 19.51 20.02 -1.42
C ASN A 337 18.35 19.32 -0.72
N VAL A 338 18.46 18.01 -0.44
CA VAL A 338 17.45 17.28 0.34
C VAL A 338 17.30 17.90 1.73
N LYS A 339 18.40 18.12 2.45
CA LYS A 339 18.37 18.75 3.79
C LYS A 339 17.78 20.15 3.77
N ARG A 340 18.16 20.97 2.79
CA ARG A 340 17.67 22.33 2.65
C ARG A 340 16.15 22.36 2.47
N VAL A 341 15.60 21.50 1.61
CA VAL A 341 14.15 21.42 1.37
C VAL A 341 13.40 20.94 2.62
N LEU A 342 13.88 19.86 3.25
CA LEU A 342 13.24 19.28 4.43
C LEU A 342 13.23 20.26 5.62
N ASN A 343 14.36 20.89 5.92
CA ASN A 343 14.49 21.84 7.02
C ASN A 343 13.75 23.16 6.76
N GLY A 344 13.63 23.59 5.50
CA GLY A 344 12.90 24.81 5.15
C GLY A 344 11.43 24.76 5.54
N SER A 345 10.81 23.58 5.49
CA SER A 345 9.40 23.38 5.89
C SER A 345 9.25 22.83 7.33
N TYR A 346 10.32 22.29 7.92
CA TYR A 346 10.31 21.76 9.28
C TYR A 346 11.67 21.95 9.99
N PRO A 347 11.97 23.16 10.50
CA PRO A 347 13.31 23.49 11.02
C PRO A 347 13.79 22.63 12.19
N ASN A 348 12.87 22.20 13.08
CA ASN A 348 13.19 21.39 14.27
C ASN A 348 13.06 19.87 14.02
N MET A 349 13.13 19.43 12.75
CA MET A 349 12.87 18.06 12.34
C MET A 349 13.67 17.02 13.12
N GLN A 350 14.96 17.26 13.35
CA GLN A 350 15.82 16.28 14.02
C GLN A 350 15.40 16.01 15.47
N SER A 351 15.08 17.06 16.23
CA SER A 351 14.60 16.93 17.61
C SER A 351 13.21 16.29 17.66
N ALA A 352 12.31 16.68 16.75
CA ALA A 352 10.98 16.09 16.65
C ALA A 352 11.02 14.60 16.27
N TYR A 353 11.92 14.22 15.37
CA TYR A 353 12.13 12.81 15.01
C TYR A 353 12.63 12.00 16.20
N ALA A 354 13.58 12.53 16.98
CA ALA A 354 14.05 11.86 18.20
C ALA A 354 12.92 11.64 19.23
N MET A 355 11.98 12.58 19.35
CA MET A 355 10.79 12.40 20.19
C MET A 355 9.86 11.32 19.62
N PHE A 356 9.65 11.30 18.30
CA PHE A 356 8.84 10.27 17.63
C PHE A 356 9.39 8.86 17.88
N LEU A 357 10.71 8.67 17.83
CA LEU A 357 11.33 7.36 18.08
C LEU A 357 11.08 6.80 19.49
N ASN A 358 10.80 7.67 20.46
CA ASN A 358 10.49 7.27 21.84
C ASN A 358 8.97 7.10 22.08
N ALA A 359 8.14 7.27 21.06
CA ALA A 359 6.69 7.13 21.13
C ALA A 359 6.21 5.95 20.29
N GLN A 360 4.98 5.51 20.55
CA GLN A 360 4.33 4.52 19.68
C GLN A 360 4.03 5.14 18.31
N ALA A 361 4.50 4.50 17.25
CA ALA A 361 4.00 4.71 15.90
C ALA A 361 2.53 4.30 15.86
N LYS A 362 1.66 5.27 15.58
CA LYS A 362 0.21 5.07 15.50
C LYS A 362 -0.20 4.78 14.05
N PRO A 363 -1.30 4.03 13.83
CA PRO A 363 -1.92 3.94 12.52
C PRO A 363 -2.24 5.33 11.95
N GLN A 364 -2.09 5.50 10.64
CA GLN A 364 -2.26 6.78 9.95
C GLN A 364 -3.29 6.66 8.84
N ARG A 365 -4.33 7.49 8.90
CA ARG A 365 -5.32 7.60 7.83
C ARG A 365 -4.74 8.33 6.62
N LEU A 366 -5.05 7.82 5.43
CA LEU A 366 -4.61 8.37 4.14
C LEU A 366 -5.52 9.49 3.62
#